data_AF-A0A2W7C9A2-F1
#
_entry.id   AF-A0A2W7C9A2-F1
#
_cell.length_a   1.000
_cell.length_b   1.000
_cell.length_c   1.000
_cell.angle_alpha   90.00
_cell.angle_beta   90.00
_cell.angle_gamma   90.00
#
_symmetry.space_group_name_H-M   'P 1'
#
loop_
_entity.id
_entity.type
_entity.pdbx_description
1 polymer ?
#
loop_
_entity_poly.entity_id
_entity_poly.type
_entity_poly.pdbx_seq_one_letter_code
_entity_poly.pdbx_strand_id
1 'polypeptide(L)'
;MDMMANLPVAVIGAGPVGLAAAAHLVERGIRPLILERGESVGAALLDWGHVRVFSPWQYNIDAAARALLGHSGWTAPDMRGLPTGGEIVRDYLAPLAALPGIADNLKLGAEVTAITRQGHDKVANDGRKDAPFVIGYRDTCGEHRVLARAVIDASGTWSRPNPIGVDGLPVPGEGAACGRIAYGIPDVVGKARDSYADKRVLIIGGGHSAINVALALMELQDAAPSTEIFWALRHASVDRLLGGGLNDQLPERGALGLAAKQAMADGRLNMLAAFAVNRIEMESEGLAVDASLAGKPFSLAVDRIVVTTGFRPDLSFLGEIRIALDPAVEAPPALAPLIDPNFHSCGTVPAHGIRDLAHPEPGFTIVGSKSYGRAPTFLMATGYEQVRSVVADIAGDHVAAREVRLVLPETGVCSADVVTGSDSEGCCGGPAPANVDACCIEDADAKAKGASGCGCATGRPSVGAKATEAVRADA
;
A
#
# COMPACT_ATOMS: atom_id res chain seq x y z
N MET A 1 0.31 37.00 23.00
CA MET A 1 0.59 35.58 22.69
C MET A 1 -0.18 35.27 21.43
N ASP A 2 0.47 34.77 20.40
CA ASP A 2 -0.19 34.43 19.14
C ASP A 2 -1.22 33.31 19.38
N MET A 3 -2.52 33.62 19.22
CA MET A 3 -3.60 32.66 19.46
C MET A 3 -3.51 31.44 18.54
N MET A 4 -2.94 31.59 17.33
CA MET A 4 -2.74 30.47 16.41
C MET A 4 -1.66 29.49 16.89
N ALA A 5 -0.57 30.01 17.46
CA ALA A 5 0.54 29.17 17.93
C ALA A 5 0.10 28.18 19.02
N ASN A 6 -0.92 28.51 19.81
CA ASN A 6 -1.44 27.67 20.90
C ASN A 6 -2.44 26.59 20.44
N LEU A 7 -2.95 26.67 19.21
CA LEU A 7 -3.86 25.66 18.66
C LEU A 7 -3.09 24.37 18.32
N PRO A 8 -3.74 23.20 18.44
CA PRO A 8 -3.11 21.93 18.08
C PRO A 8 -2.91 21.80 16.57
N VAL A 9 -2.11 20.82 16.17
CA VAL A 9 -2.07 20.30 14.80
C VAL A 9 -2.99 19.09 14.73
N ALA A 10 -3.99 19.13 13.86
CA ALA A 10 -4.90 18.01 13.71
C ALA A 10 -4.30 16.93 12.79
N VAL A 11 -4.46 15.67 13.18
CA VAL A 11 -4.09 14.49 12.41
C VAL A 11 -5.35 13.67 12.18
N ILE A 12 -5.74 13.48 10.92
CA ILE A 12 -6.95 12.73 10.57
C ILE A 12 -6.54 11.29 10.27
N GLY A 13 -6.95 10.35 11.13
CA GLY A 13 -6.59 8.93 11.08
C GLY A 13 -5.46 8.56 12.04
N ALA A 14 -5.64 7.46 12.78
CA ALA A 14 -4.67 6.85 13.69
C ALA A 14 -4.13 5.52 13.13
N GLY A 15 -3.88 5.48 11.82
CA GLY A 15 -3.08 4.43 11.19
C GLY A 15 -1.57 4.66 11.39
N PRO A 16 -0.71 3.83 10.76
CA PRO A 16 0.75 3.94 10.91
C PRO A 16 1.29 5.35 10.64
N VAL A 17 0.88 5.96 9.53
CA VAL A 17 1.35 7.29 9.11
C VAL A 17 0.83 8.40 10.04
N GLY A 18 -0.43 8.30 10.48
CA GLY A 18 -1.02 9.28 11.40
C GLY A 18 -0.37 9.26 12.79
N LEU A 19 -0.13 8.08 13.34
CA LEU A 19 0.56 7.96 14.63
C LEU A 19 2.04 8.33 14.54
N ALA A 20 2.71 8.08 13.41
CA ALA A 20 4.04 8.61 13.16
C ALA A 20 4.02 10.15 13.14
N ALA A 21 3.06 10.78 12.45
CA ALA A 21 2.91 12.24 12.48
C ALA A 21 2.73 12.76 13.91
N ALA A 22 1.91 12.10 14.72
CA ALA A 22 1.74 12.44 16.14
C ALA A 22 3.04 12.31 16.93
N ALA A 23 3.83 11.26 16.69
CA ALA A 23 5.13 11.08 17.34
C ALA A 23 6.10 12.23 16.99
N HIS A 24 6.24 12.58 15.71
CA HIS A 24 7.05 13.72 15.27
C HIS A 24 6.58 15.05 15.87
N LEU A 25 5.26 15.25 16.03
CA LEU A 25 4.69 16.45 16.66
C LEU A 25 5.08 16.51 18.15
N VAL A 26 4.93 15.40 18.88
CA VAL A 26 5.27 15.29 20.30
C VAL A 26 6.76 15.54 20.53
N GLU A 27 7.66 14.96 19.72
CA GLU A 27 9.10 15.21 19.83
C GLU A 27 9.47 16.70 19.67
N ARG A 28 8.68 17.44 18.89
CA ARG A 28 8.87 18.88 18.69
C ARG A 28 8.09 19.75 19.68
N GLY A 29 7.47 19.16 20.70
CA GLY A 29 6.68 19.88 21.70
C GLY A 29 5.39 20.49 21.14
N ILE A 30 4.91 19.99 19.99
CA ILE A 30 3.67 20.43 19.36
C ILE A 30 2.56 19.47 19.77
N ARG A 31 1.45 20.01 20.29
CA ARG A 31 0.29 19.21 20.68
C ARG A 31 -0.43 18.66 19.43
N PRO A 32 -0.48 17.32 19.23
CA PRO A 32 -1.34 16.73 18.22
C PRO A 32 -2.81 16.78 18.66
N LEU A 33 -3.75 16.68 17.72
CA LEU A 33 -5.15 16.32 17.95
C LEU A 33 -5.50 15.24 16.94
N ILE A 34 -5.64 14.00 17.38
CA ILE A 34 -5.80 12.85 16.48
C ILE A 34 -7.26 12.44 16.49
N LEU A 35 -7.88 12.41 15.31
CA LEU A 35 -9.27 11.99 15.12
C LEU A 35 -9.29 10.70 14.30
N GLU A 36 -9.71 9.61 14.93
CA GLU A 36 -9.83 8.29 14.31
C GLU A 36 -11.28 7.85 14.36
N ARG A 37 -11.84 7.46 13.21
CA ARG A 37 -13.22 7.00 13.12
C ARG A 37 -13.44 5.63 13.75
N GLY A 38 -12.41 4.78 13.77
CA GLY A 38 -12.47 3.45 14.32
C GLY A 38 -12.44 3.45 15.84
N GLU A 39 -12.91 2.36 16.43
CA GLU A 39 -12.89 2.12 17.88
C GLU A 39 -11.48 1.79 18.41
N SER A 40 -10.49 1.68 17.52
CA SER A 40 -9.10 1.43 17.88
C SER A 40 -8.15 2.08 16.87
N VAL A 41 -6.89 2.28 17.29
CA VAL A 41 -5.83 2.65 16.35
C VAL A 41 -5.56 1.52 15.35
N GLY A 42 -5.13 1.88 14.15
CA GLY A 42 -4.86 0.91 13.09
C GLY A 42 -6.09 0.09 12.67
N ALA A 43 -7.31 0.61 12.83
CA ALA A 43 -8.55 -0.13 12.50
C ALA A 43 -8.51 -0.76 11.10
N ALA A 44 -8.05 -0.02 10.09
CA ALA A 44 -7.89 -0.57 8.73
C ALA A 44 -6.90 -1.75 8.65
N LEU A 45 -5.82 -1.76 9.44
CA LEU A 45 -4.88 -2.88 9.51
C LEU A 45 -5.52 -4.11 10.15
N LEU A 46 -6.43 -3.92 11.11
CA LEU A 46 -7.12 -5.02 11.78
C LEU A 46 -8.09 -5.76 10.86
N ASP A 47 -8.69 -5.07 9.87
CA ASP A 47 -9.55 -5.70 8.85
C ASP A 47 -8.79 -6.79 8.06
N TRP A 48 -7.49 -6.60 7.85
CA TRP A 48 -6.59 -7.57 7.23
C TRP A 48 -5.52 -8.06 8.22
N GLY A 49 -5.82 -8.10 9.51
CA GLY A 49 -4.81 -8.33 10.55
C GLY A 49 -4.08 -9.67 10.47
N HIS A 50 -4.63 -10.65 9.75
CA HIS A 50 -4.03 -11.95 9.47
C HIS A 50 -2.97 -11.91 8.35
N VAL A 51 -2.98 -10.88 7.51
CA VAL A 51 -2.09 -10.78 6.35
C VAL A 51 -0.69 -10.35 6.80
N ARG A 52 0.32 -11.13 6.41
CA ARG A 52 1.74 -10.81 6.58
C ARG A 52 2.17 -9.75 5.55
N VAL A 53 2.82 -8.69 5.99
CA VAL A 53 3.41 -7.70 5.08
C VAL A 53 4.75 -8.20 4.56
N PHE A 54 5.14 -7.72 3.39
CA PHE A 54 6.39 -8.11 2.71
C PHE A 54 7.61 -7.29 3.15
N SER A 55 7.43 -6.29 4.03
CA SER A 55 8.49 -5.45 4.56
C SER A 55 8.83 -5.84 6.00
N PRO A 56 10.12 -5.95 6.37
CA PRO A 56 10.50 -6.24 7.75
C PRO A 56 10.23 -5.08 8.70
N TRP A 57 10.17 -5.38 9.99
CA TRP A 57 9.89 -4.42 11.07
C TRP A 57 10.70 -3.12 10.98
N GLN A 58 11.96 -3.17 10.57
CA GLN A 58 12.81 -1.98 10.40
C GLN A 58 12.25 -0.92 9.45
N TYR A 59 11.37 -1.29 8.51
CA TYR A 59 10.70 -0.37 7.58
C TYR A 59 9.24 -0.07 7.97
N ASN A 60 8.72 -0.77 8.98
CA ASN A 60 7.35 -0.64 9.45
C ASN A 60 7.24 0.14 10.75
N ILE A 61 8.37 0.54 11.35
CA ILE A 61 8.43 1.36 12.58
C ILE A 61 9.09 2.70 12.25
N ASP A 62 8.41 3.80 12.56
CA ASP A 62 8.95 5.15 12.39
C ASP A 62 10.05 5.46 13.44
N ALA A 63 11.03 6.27 13.06
CA ALA A 63 12.16 6.59 13.92
C ALA A 63 11.78 7.41 15.16
N ALA A 64 10.90 8.42 15.03
CA ALA A 64 10.43 9.23 16.15
C ALA A 64 9.52 8.40 17.07
N ALA A 65 8.63 7.61 16.48
CA ALA A 65 7.79 6.69 17.23
C ALA A 65 8.63 5.68 18.05
N ARG A 66 9.67 5.10 17.45
CA ARG A 66 10.60 4.20 18.14
C ARG A 66 11.33 4.91 19.28
N ALA A 67 11.77 6.15 19.07
CA ALA A 67 12.44 6.94 20.09
C ALA A 67 11.51 7.20 21.29
N LEU A 68 10.26 7.62 21.07
CA LEU A 68 9.28 7.80 22.14
C LEU A 68 9.00 6.50 22.91
N LEU A 69 8.81 5.38 22.19
CA LEU A 69 8.60 4.06 22.79
C LEU A 69 9.80 3.58 23.63
N GLY A 70 11.02 3.90 23.21
CA GLY A 70 12.23 3.54 23.97
C GLY A 70 12.25 4.09 25.39
N HIS A 71 11.53 5.18 25.66
CA HIS A 71 11.43 5.79 27.00
C HIS A 71 10.32 5.17 27.87
N SER A 72 9.47 4.30 27.33
CA SER A 72 8.31 3.71 28.05
C SER A 72 8.51 2.25 28.48
N GLY A 73 9.71 1.69 28.31
CA GLY A 73 9.98 0.28 28.60
C GLY A 73 9.44 -0.67 27.52
N TRP A 74 9.01 -0.15 26.37
CA TRP A 74 8.60 -0.95 25.23
C TRP A 74 9.74 -1.84 24.71
N THR A 75 9.45 -3.11 24.43
CA THR A 75 10.41 -4.05 23.86
C THR A 75 10.20 -4.11 22.36
N ALA A 76 11.25 -3.75 21.60
CA ALA A 76 11.20 -3.78 20.15
C ALA A 76 11.13 -5.21 19.61
N PRO A 77 10.33 -5.47 18.54
CA PRO A 77 10.33 -6.76 17.85
C PRO A 77 11.66 -6.97 17.08
N ASP A 78 11.89 -8.21 16.60
CA ASP A 78 13.02 -8.50 15.71
C ASP A 78 12.89 -7.68 14.42
N MET A 79 13.83 -6.77 14.21
CA MET A 79 13.85 -5.81 13.10
C MET A 79 13.83 -6.47 11.71
N ARG A 80 14.27 -7.73 11.61
CA ARG A 80 14.28 -8.51 10.36
C ARG A 80 12.99 -9.33 10.15
N GLY A 81 12.16 -9.48 11.18
CA GLY A 81 10.90 -10.22 11.09
C GLY A 81 9.89 -9.49 10.20
N LEU A 82 9.09 -10.26 9.47
CA LEU A 82 7.96 -9.78 8.65
C LEU A 82 6.67 -9.84 9.48
N PRO A 83 6.09 -8.73 9.94
CA PRO A 83 4.88 -8.78 10.77
C PRO A 83 3.60 -9.02 9.98
N THR A 84 2.54 -9.44 10.66
CA THR A 84 1.17 -9.29 10.17
C THR A 84 0.59 -7.92 10.49
N GLY A 85 -0.50 -7.54 9.81
CA GLY A 85 -1.24 -6.31 10.12
C GLY A 85 -1.66 -6.23 11.59
N GLY A 86 -2.06 -7.36 12.18
CA GLY A 86 -2.43 -7.46 13.59
C GLY A 86 -1.23 -7.31 14.53
N GLU A 87 -0.07 -7.85 14.15
CA GLU A 87 1.19 -7.67 14.91
C GLU A 87 1.65 -6.22 14.89
N ILE A 88 1.56 -5.52 13.74
CA ILE A 88 1.84 -4.08 13.65
C ILE A 88 0.98 -3.28 14.63
N VAL A 89 -0.32 -3.60 14.72
CA VAL A 89 -1.21 -2.90 15.66
C VAL A 89 -0.85 -3.24 17.10
N ARG A 90 -0.73 -4.53 17.43
CA ARG A 90 -0.51 -5.02 18.80
C ARG A 90 0.84 -4.60 19.37
N ASP A 91 1.90 -4.77 18.60
CA ASP A 91 3.28 -4.67 19.11
C ASP A 91 3.90 -3.29 18.86
N TYR A 92 3.26 -2.43 18.05
CA TYR A 92 3.79 -1.10 17.72
C TYR A 92 2.76 0.03 17.88
N LEU A 93 1.64 0.01 17.15
CA LEU A 93 0.72 1.15 17.12
C LEU A 93 -0.05 1.35 18.43
N ALA A 94 -0.55 0.27 19.03
CA ALA A 94 -1.28 0.35 20.31
C ALA A 94 -0.36 0.81 21.47
N PRO A 95 0.86 0.27 21.64
CA PRO A 95 1.82 0.81 22.61
C PRO A 95 2.14 2.29 22.41
N LEU A 96 2.31 2.72 21.15
CA LEU A 96 2.60 4.11 20.81
C LEU A 96 1.41 5.03 21.17
N ALA A 97 0.20 4.60 20.82
CA ALA A 97 -1.03 5.33 21.10
C ALA A 97 -1.31 5.48 22.61
N ALA A 98 -0.82 4.54 23.44
CA ALA A 98 -0.96 4.57 24.88
C ALA A 98 -0.01 5.54 25.60
N LEU A 99 0.99 6.11 24.91
CA LEU A 99 1.89 7.09 25.51
C LEU A 99 1.10 8.37 25.88
N PRO A 100 1.30 8.97 27.08
CA PRO A 100 0.50 10.11 27.54
C PRO A 100 0.41 11.28 26.55
N GLY A 101 1.52 11.63 25.90
CA GLY A 101 1.56 12.71 24.89
C GLY A 101 0.67 12.49 23.66
N ILE A 102 0.32 11.23 23.37
CA ILE A 102 -0.55 10.84 22.26
C ILE A 102 -1.96 10.50 22.78
N ALA A 103 -2.05 9.66 23.82
CA ALA A 103 -3.31 9.19 24.40
C ALA A 103 -4.25 10.33 24.81
N ASP A 104 -3.71 11.37 25.47
CA ASP A 104 -4.50 12.51 25.95
C ASP A 104 -5.13 13.33 24.82
N ASN A 105 -4.64 13.16 23.58
CA ASN A 105 -5.07 13.91 22.40
C ASN A 105 -5.67 13.01 21.30
N LEU A 106 -5.85 11.72 21.58
CA LEU A 106 -6.42 10.75 20.66
C LEU A 106 -7.92 10.58 20.91
N LYS A 107 -8.73 10.83 19.88
CA LYS A 107 -10.17 10.56 19.88
C LYS A 107 -10.49 9.43 18.93
N LEU A 108 -10.87 8.29 19.49
CA LEU A 108 -11.40 7.13 18.77
C LEU A 108 -12.91 7.31 18.55
N GLY A 109 -13.49 6.59 17.59
CA GLY A 109 -14.91 6.72 17.22
C GLY A 109 -15.31 8.10 16.66
N ALA A 110 -14.33 8.92 16.27
CA ALA A 110 -14.48 10.30 15.83
C ALA A 110 -14.31 10.41 14.30
N GLU A 111 -15.42 10.40 13.58
CA GLU A 111 -15.45 10.51 12.12
C GLU A 111 -15.43 11.98 11.69
N VAL A 112 -14.37 12.42 11.00
CA VAL A 112 -14.31 13.76 10.42
C VAL A 112 -15.28 13.88 9.26
N THR A 113 -16.18 14.86 9.33
CA THR A 113 -17.24 15.09 8.35
C THR A 113 -16.99 16.31 7.47
N ALA A 114 -16.24 17.31 7.96
CA ALA A 114 -15.89 18.50 7.21
C ALA A 114 -14.63 19.19 7.75
N ILE A 115 -13.87 19.82 6.86
CA ILE A 115 -12.77 20.73 7.24
C ILE A 115 -12.93 22.04 6.46
N THR A 116 -12.80 23.17 7.15
CA THR A 116 -12.85 24.51 6.55
C THR A 116 -11.93 25.48 7.29
N ARG A 117 -11.90 26.75 6.87
CA ARG A 117 -11.25 27.87 7.56
C ARG A 117 -12.29 28.64 8.36
N GLN A 118 -11.95 29.03 9.59
CA GLN A 118 -12.89 29.70 10.48
C GLN A 118 -13.39 31.02 9.86
N GLY A 119 -14.69 31.10 9.57
CA GLY A 119 -15.31 32.30 9.00
C GLY A 119 -15.06 32.51 7.50
N HIS A 120 -14.48 31.54 6.79
CA HIS A 120 -14.19 31.65 5.36
C HIS A 120 -14.69 30.44 4.58
N ASP A 121 -15.58 30.68 3.62
CA ASP A 121 -15.85 29.70 2.56
C ASP A 121 -14.65 29.55 1.62
N LYS A 122 -14.70 28.53 0.75
CA LYS A 122 -13.62 28.21 -0.20
C LYS A 122 -13.25 29.36 -1.12
N VAL A 123 -14.19 30.25 -1.47
CA VAL A 123 -13.99 31.31 -2.47
C VAL A 123 -13.33 32.55 -1.85
N ALA A 124 -13.56 32.81 -0.56
CA ALA A 124 -12.98 33.95 0.16
C ALA A 124 -11.44 33.95 0.15
N ASN A 125 -10.84 35.09 -0.22
CA ASN A 125 -9.38 35.25 -0.26
C ASN A 125 -8.83 36.01 0.95
N ASP A 126 -9.46 37.13 1.30
CA ASP A 126 -8.96 38.03 2.33
C ASP A 126 -8.98 37.36 3.71
N GLY A 127 -7.82 37.33 4.39
CA GLY A 127 -7.66 36.75 5.73
C GLY A 127 -7.69 35.21 5.82
N ARG A 128 -8.09 34.50 4.75
CA ARG A 128 -8.28 33.04 4.79
C ARG A 128 -7.04 32.26 5.22
N LYS A 129 -5.88 32.61 4.65
CA LYS A 129 -4.62 31.89 4.91
C LYS A 129 -4.17 31.98 6.38
N ASP A 130 -4.62 33.01 7.09
CA ASP A 130 -4.26 33.31 8.47
C ASP A 130 -5.37 32.87 9.46
N ALA A 131 -6.51 32.38 8.97
CA ALA A 131 -7.57 31.86 9.82
C ALA A 131 -7.28 30.40 10.24
N PRO A 132 -7.60 29.97 11.47
CA PRO A 132 -7.43 28.59 11.87
C PRO A 132 -8.38 27.66 11.10
N PHE A 133 -8.04 26.37 11.05
CA PHE A 133 -8.93 25.35 10.54
C PHE A 133 -10.05 25.08 11.54
N VAL A 134 -11.26 24.85 11.04
CA VAL A 134 -12.39 24.27 11.77
C VAL A 134 -12.58 22.85 11.25
N ILE A 135 -12.54 21.88 12.16
CA ILE A 135 -12.76 20.47 11.84
C ILE A 135 -14.07 20.05 12.49
N GLY A 136 -15.04 19.72 11.65
CA GLY A 136 -16.28 19.08 12.04
C GLY A 136 -16.07 17.57 12.13
N TYR A 137 -16.49 16.97 13.23
CA TYR A 137 -16.48 15.52 13.38
C TYR A 137 -17.74 15.04 14.11
N ARG A 138 -18.08 13.77 13.92
CA ARG A 138 -19.20 13.10 14.57
C ARG A 138 -18.67 11.92 15.39
N ASP A 139 -19.21 11.77 16.58
CA ASP A 139 -19.00 10.61 17.45
C ASP A 139 -20.34 10.13 18.05
N THR A 140 -20.29 9.20 19.00
CA THR A 140 -21.49 8.67 19.69
C THR A 140 -22.24 9.71 20.53
N CYS A 141 -21.60 10.83 20.88
CA CYS A 141 -22.20 11.94 21.63
C CYS A 141 -22.82 13.01 20.70
N GLY A 142 -22.57 12.96 19.40
CA GLY A 142 -23.17 13.85 18.40
C GLY A 142 -22.15 14.54 17.49
N GLU A 143 -22.49 15.74 17.03
CA GLU A 143 -21.63 16.55 16.15
C GLU A 143 -20.81 17.57 16.94
N HIS A 144 -19.54 17.71 16.57
CA HIS A 144 -18.57 18.57 17.26
C HIS A 144 -17.78 19.42 16.28
N ARG A 145 -17.19 20.50 16.79
CA ARG A 145 -16.24 21.35 16.04
C ARG A 145 -15.04 21.68 16.89
N VAL A 146 -13.86 21.59 16.30
CA VAL A 146 -12.57 21.90 16.94
C VAL A 146 -11.72 22.78 16.05
N LEU A 147 -10.85 23.57 16.67
CA LEU A 147 -9.90 24.45 15.97
C LEU A 147 -8.51 23.83 15.93
N ALA A 148 -7.83 24.01 14.80
CA ALA A 148 -6.44 23.60 14.62
C ALA A 148 -5.66 24.64 13.81
N ARG A 149 -4.35 24.76 14.05
CA ARG A 149 -3.49 25.66 13.25
C ARG A 149 -3.03 25.05 11.93
N ALA A 150 -2.98 23.72 11.86
CA ALA A 150 -2.62 22.95 10.69
C ALA A 150 -3.34 21.59 10.70
N VAL A 151 -3.44 20.96 9.54
CA VAL A 151 -4.11 19.67 9.35
C VAL A 151 -3.21 18.75 8.52
N ILE A 152 -3.01 17.54 9.03
CA ILE A 152 -2.37 16.41 8.35
C ILE A 152 -3.45 15.36 8.10
N ASP A 153 -3.87 15.22 6.85
CA ASP A 153 -4.84 14.21 6.43
C ASP A 153 -4.13 12.89 6.12
N ALA A 154 -4.17 11.98 7.09
CA ALA A 154 -3.61 10.64 7.02
C ALA A 154 -4.71 9.56 6.96
N SER A 155 -5.91 9.91 6.46
CA SER A 155 -7.10 9.04 6.55
C SER A 155 -7.04 7.79 5.66
N GLY A 156 -6.01 7.65 4.84
CA GLY A 156 -5.83 6.54 3.90
C GLY A 156 -6.92 6.42 2.85
N THR A 157 -7.00 5.25 2.22
CA THR A 157 -7.94 4.95 1.12
C THR A 157 -8.86 3.74 1.41
N TRP A 158 -8.58 2.98 2.47
CA TRP A 158 -9.16 1.65 2.74
C TRP A 158 -10.70 1.61 2.79
N SER A 159 -11.38 2.68 3.21
CA SER A 159 -12.86 2.70 3.27
C SER A 159 -13.57 2.88 1.94
N ARG A 160 -12.83 3.19 0.86
CA ARG A 160 -13.44 3.50 -0.42
C ARG A 160 -12.86 2.57 -1.48
N PRO A 161 -13.28 1.29 -1.49
CA PRO A 161 -12.83 0.34 -2.49
C PRO A 161 -13.24 0.77 -3.90
N ASN A 162 -12.49 0.31 -4.88
CA ASN A 162 -12.87 0.44 -6.27
C ASN A 162 -13.98 -0.58 -6.58
N PRO A 163 -14.97 -0.19 -7.39
CA PRO A 163 -16.06 -1.10 -7.76
C PRO A 163 -15.58 -2.24 -8.67
N ILE A 164 -16.48 -3.17 -8.96
CA ILE A 164 -16.22 -4.32 -9.84
C ILE A 164 -16.04 -3.89 -11.30
N GLY A 165 -16.78 -2.88 -11.75
CA GLY A 165 -16.81 -2.46 -13.16
C GLY A 165 -15.44 -2.03 -13.69
N VAL A 166 -15.17 -2.42 -14.94
CA VAL A 166 -13.87 -2.17 -15.59
C VAL A 166 -13.64 -0.70 -15.93
N ASP A 167 -14.71 0.06 -16.04
CA ASP A 167 -14.76 1.51 -16.28
C ASP A 167 -14.70 2.34 -14.98
N GLY A 168 -14.57 1.68 -13.83
CA GLY A 168 -14.50 2.34 -12.52
C GLY A 168 -15.87 2.68 -11.93
N LEU A 169 -16.95 2.13 -12.47
CA LEU A 169 -18.32 2.25 -11.94
C LEU A 169 -18.80 0.94 -11.31
N PRO A 170 -19.73 0.98 -10.33
CA PRO A 170 -20.42 -0.22 -9.86
C PRO A 170 -21.23 -0.86 -10.99
N VAL A 171 -21.22 -2.18 -11.06
CA VAL A 171 -22.10 -2.91 -11.98
C VAL A 171 -23.53 -2.97 -11.40
N PRO A 172 -24.57 -3.02 -12.24
CA PRO A 172 -25.93 -3.29 -11.78
C PRO A 172 -26.00 -4.53 -10.87
N GLY A 173 -26.63 -4.37 -9.71
CA GLY A 173 -26.79 -5.42 -8.70
C GLY A 173 -25.64 -5.55 -7.68
N GLU A 174 -24.49 -4.91 -7.88
CA GLU A 174 -23.35 -4.92 -6.95
C GLU A 174 -23.76 -4.45 -5.54
N GLY A 175 -24.51 -3.36 -5.45
CA GLY A 175 -25.00 -2.83 -4.17
C GLY A 175 -26.02 -3.75 -3.48
N ALA A 176 -26.90 -4.41 -4.24
CA ALA A 176 -27.89 -5.33 -3.69
C ALA A 176 -27.24 -6.63 -3.16
N ALA A 177 -26.17 -7.07 -3.81
CA ALA A 177 -25.41 -8.27 -3.47
C ALA A 177 -24.35 -8.06 -2.36
N CYS A 178 -24.31 -6.89 -1.71
CA CYS A 178 -23.25 -6.52 -0.77
C CYS A 178 -23.03 -7.54 0.37
N GLY A 179 -24.06 -8.25 0.82
CA GLY A 179 -23.92 -9.31 1.84
C GLY A 179 -23.14 -10.55 1.39
N ARG A 180 -22.92 -10.73 0.09
CA ARG A 180 -22.16 -11.85 -0.50
C ARG A 180 -20.86 -11.39 -1.20
N ILE A 181 -20.61 -10.08 -1.24
CA ILE A 181 -19.43 -9.46 -1.84
C ILE A 181 -18.53 -8.91 -0.73
N ALA A 182 -17.27 -9.35 -0.68
CA ALA A 182 -16.27 -8.79 0.21
C ALA A 182 -15.25 -7.97 -0.60
N TYR A 183 -14.98 -6.73 -0.20
CA TYR A 183 -13.85 -5.95 -0.73
C TYR A 183 -12.63 -6.11 0.18
N GLY A 184 -11.45 -6.23 -0.40
CA GLY A 184 -10.20 -6.42 0.34
C GLY A 184 -9.79 -7.88 0.47
N ILE A 185 -9.22 -8.26 1.62
CA ILE A 185 -8.62 -9.58 1.86
C ILE A 185 -9.35 -10.23 3.05
N PRO A 186 -10.46 -10.94 2.84
CA PRO A 186 -11.16 -11.63 3.93
C PRO A 186 -10.32 -12.76 4.52
N ASP A 187 -10.42 -12.97 5.84
CA ASP A 187 -9.74 -14.06 6.57
C ASP A 187 -10.43 -15.42 6.33
N VAL A 188 -10.29 -15.95 5.12
CA VAL A 188 -11.01 -17.14 4.64
C VAL A 188 -10.58 -18.45 5.31
N VAL A 189 -9.40 -18.49 5.93
CA VAL A 189 -8.92 -19.64 6.70
C VAL A 189 -9.25 -19.53 8.20
N GLY A 190 -9.39 -18.29 8.69
CA GLY A 190 -9.74 -18.00 10.08
C GLY A 190 -11.20 -17.57 10.24
N LYS A 191 -11.42 -16.30 10.62
CA LYS A 191 -12.73 -15.80 11.09
C LYS A 191 -13.85 -15.93 10.07
N ALA A 192 -13.54 -15.87 8.77
CA ALA A 192 -14.55 -15.93 7.71
C ALA A 192 -14.73 -17.34 7.15
N ARG A 193 -14.04 -18.36 7.67
CA ARG A 193 -14.03 -19.73 7.13
C ARG A 193 -15.40 -20.27 6.74
N ASP A 194 -16.38 -20.18 7.64
CA ASP A 194 -17.72 -20.76 7.41
C ASP A 194 -18.49 -20.07 6.27
N SER A 195 -18.09 -18.86 5.88
CA SER A 195 -18.64 -18.15 4.72
C SER A 195 -18.08 -18.61 3.37
N TYR A 196 -16.95 -19.32 3.36
CA TYR A 196 -16.20 -19.68 2.15
C TYR A 196 -15.95 -21.19 1.99
N ALA A 197 -16.02 -21.97 3.07
CA ALA A 197 -15.88 -23.42 3.03
C ALA A 197 -17.01 -24.07 2.20
N ASP A 198 -16.64 -24.97 1.29
CA ASP A 198 -17.54 -25.69 0.38
C ASP A 198 -18.40 -24.75 -0.49
N LYS A 199 -17.86 -23.57 -0.84
CA LYS A 199 -18.49 -22.55 -1.69
C LYS A 199 -17.74 -22.35 -3.00
N ARG A 200 -18.47 -21.87 -4.00
CA ARG A 200 -17.92 -21.31 -5.25
C ARG A 200 -17.59 -19.84 -5.04
N VAL A 201 -16.32 -19.49 -5.18
CA VAL A 201 -15.80 -18.17 -4.86
C VAL A 201 -15.17 -17.54 -6.10
N LEU A 202 -15.67 -16.36 -6.49
CA LEU A 202 -15.09 -15.54 -7.55
C LEU A 202 -14.19 -14.46 -6.95
N ILE A 203 -12.88 -14.53 -7.21
CA ILE A 203 -11.91 -13.48 -6.92
C ILE A 203 -11.80 -12.57 -8.15
N ILE A 204 -11.96 -11.26 -7.97
CA ILE A 204 -11.81 -10.26 -9.02
C ILE A 204 -10.63 -9.35 -8.69
N GLY A 205 -9.58 -9.37 -9.52
CA GLY A 205 -8.40 -8.52 -9.37
C GLY A 205 -7.11 -9.26 -9.71
N GLY A 206 -6.06 -8.51 -10.05
CA GLY A 206 -4.76 -9.05 -10.45
C GLY A 206 -3.58 -8.53 -9.64
N GLY A 207 -3.82 -7.90 -8.49
CA GLY A 207 -2.77 -7.41 -7.59
C GLY A 207 -2.45 -8.40 -6.47
N HIS A 208 -1.47 -8.08 -5.62
CA HIS A 208 -1.04 -8.91 -4.47
C HIS A 208 -2.18 -9.35 -3.56
N SER A 209 -3.16 -8.48 -3.33
CA SER A 209 -4.36 -8.83 -2.55
C SER A 209 -5.12 -10.01 -3.14
N ALA A 210 -5.29 -10.06 -4.46
CA ALA A 210 -5.97 -11.17 -5.14
C ALA A 210 -5.21 -12.49 -4.93
N ILE A 211 -3.88 -12.41 -5.03
CA ILE A 211 -3.02 -13.58 -4.88
C ILE A 211 -3.08 -14.14 -3.46
N ASN A 212 -3.05 -13.27 -2.44
CA ASN A 212 -3.18 -13.69 -1.04
C ASN A 212 -4.52 -14.38 -0.76
N VAL A 213 -5.62 -13.86 -1.31
CA VAL A 213 -6.93 -14.50 -1.19
C VAL A 213 -6.95 -15.86 -1.89
N ALA A 214 -6.39 -15.96 -3.10
CA ALA A 214 -6.32 -17.21 -3.85
C ALA A 214 -5.53 -18.28 -3.09
N LEU A 215 -4.36 -17.93 -2.54
CA LEU A 215 -3.56 -18.82 -1.69
C LEU A 215 -4.35 -19.31 -0.48
N ALA A 216 -4.98 -18.40 0.27
CA ALA A 216 -5.74 -18.75 1.46
C ALA A 216 -6.97 -19.63 1.12
N LEU A 217 -7.63 -19.42 -0.02
CA LEU A 217 -8.69 -20.31 -0.48
C LEU A 217 -8.19 -21.69 -0.91
N MET A 218 -6.98 -21.77 -1.48
CA MET A 218 -6.38 -23.07 -1.79
C MET A 218 -6.04 -23.84 -0.51
N GLU A 219 -5.48 -23.17 0.52
CA GLU A 219 -5.31 -23.77 1.84
C GLU A 219 -6.65 -24.23 2.43
N LEU A 220 -7.69 -23.41 2.33
CA LEU A 220 -9.03 -23.77 2.78
C LEU A 220 -9.57 -25.02 2.07
N GLN A 221 -9.32 -25.15 0.77
CA GLN A 221 -9.77 -26.29 -0.05
C GLN A 221 -9.18 -27.63 0.43
N ASP A 222 -8.01 -27.63 1.10
CA ASP A 222 -7.46 -28.85 1.70
C ASP A 222 -8.34 -29.38 2.85
N ALA A 223 -9.02 -28.47 3.57
CA ALA A 223 -9.95 -28.79 4.66
C ALA A 223 -11.43 -28.82 4.24
N ALA A 224 -11.78 -28.19 3.11
CA ALA A 224 -13.12 -28.10 2.54
C ALA A 224 -13.07 -28.39 1.03
N PRO A 225 -12.98 -29.68 0.62
CA PRO A 225 -12.65 -30.06 -0.75
C PRO A 225 -13.68 -29.64 -1.82
N SER A 226 -14.90 -29.26 -1.41
CA SER A 226 -15.93 -28.76 -2.33
C SER A 226 -15.82 -27.26 -2.61
N THR A 227 -14.84 -26.56 -2.02
CA THR A 227 -14.56 -25.15 -2.36
C THR A 227 -14.04 -25.05 -3.80
N GLU A 228 -14.74 -24.28 -4.63
CA GLU A 228 -14.35 -24.00 -6.02
C GLU A 228 -13.85 -22.56 -6.15
N ILE A 229 -12.68 -22.38 -6.77
CA ILE A 229 -12.03 -21.07 -6.87
C ILE A 229 -12.04 -20.62 -8.33
N PHE A 230 -12.62 -19.45 -8.57
CA PHE A 230 -12.57 -18.75 -9.85
C PHE A 230 -11.78 -17.46 -9.67
N TRP A 231 -10.74 -17.24 -10.47
CA TRP A 231 -9.92 -16.04 -10.39
C TRP A 231 -10.01 -15.25 -11.70
N ALA A 232 -10.69 -14.11 -11.63
CA ALA A 232 -10.92 -13.21 -12.74
C ALA A 232 -9.87 -12.11 -12.85
N LEU A 233 -9.29 -11.99 -14.04
CA LEU A 233 -8.33 -10.97 -14.44
C LEU A 233 -8.91 -10.10 -15.55
N ARG A 234 -8.72 -8.78 -15.42
CA ARG A 234 -9.12 -7.81 -16.44
C ARG A 234 -8.35 -7.98 -17.75
N HIS A 235 -7.07 -8.32 -17.66
CA HIS A 235 -6.19 -8.46 -18.82
C HIS A 235 -6.04 -9.93 -19.22
N ALA A 236 -5.68 -10.16 -20.49
CA ALA A 236 -5.55 -11.50 -21.07
C ALA A 236 -4.28 -12.25 -20.61
N SER A 237 -3.24 -11.56 -20.16
CA SER A 237 -1.95 -12.18 -19.85
C SER A 237 -1.85 -12.62 -18.39
N VAL A 238 -1.89 -13.93 -18.18
CA VAL A 238 -1.57 -14.61 -16.94
C VAL A 238 -0.06 -14.57 -16.66
N ASP A 239 0.78 -14.51 -17.71
CA ASP A 239 2.24 -14.51 -17.57
C ASP A 239 2.77 -13.30 -16.79
N ARG A 240 2.21 -12.10 -17.01
CA ARG A 240 2.58 -10.90 -16.24
C ARG A 240 2.19 -11.01 -14.75
N LEU A 241 1.19 -11.83 -14.43
CA LEU A 241 0.74 -12.10 -13.06
C LEU A 241 1.61 -13.19 -12.38
N LEU A 242 2.06 -14.18 -13.16
CA LEU A 242 2.70 -15.42 -12.67
C LEU A 242 4.20 -15.53 -13.02
N GLY A 243 4.84 -14.48 -13.56
CA GLY A 243 6.29 -14.45 -13.72
C GLY A 243 6.87 -13.25 -14.48
N GLY A 244 7.92 -12.65 -13.90
CA GLY A 244 8.92 -11.85 -14.60
C GLY A 244 10.31 -12.34 -14.19
N GLY A 245 10.79 -13.43 -14.80
CA GLY A 245 12.08 -14.05 -14.46
C GLY A 245 13.26 -13.06 -14.40
N LEU A 246 14.30 -13.39 -13.63
CA LEU A 246 15.56 -12.64 -13.36
C LEU A 246 15.45 -11.16 -12.93
N ASN A 247 14.33 -10.48 -13.13
CA ASN A 247 14.03 -9.11 -12.67
C ASN A 247 13.07 -9.07 -11.48
N ASP A 248 12.58 -10.22 -11.02
CA ASP A 248 11.78 -10.34 -9.80
C ASP A 248 12.68 -10.11 -8.58
N GLN A 249 12.66 -8.90 -8.03
CA GLN A 249 13.34 -8.53 -6.77
C GLN A 249 12.75 -9.22 -5.52
N LEU A 250 11.95 -10.29 -5.72
CA LEU A 250 11.23 -11.05 -4.71
C LEU A 250 11.23 -12.54 -5.10
N PRO A 251 12.10 -13.38 -4.51
CA PRO A 251 12.12 -14.83 -4.73
C PRO A 251 10.76 -15.50 -4.47
N GLU A 252 10.00 -15.00 -3.49
CA GLU A 252 8.66 -15.49 -3.15
C GLU A 252 7.64 -15.27 -4.28
N ARG A 253 7.79 -14.23 -5.13
CA ARG A 253 6.90 -14.01 -6.28
C ARG A 253 7.10 -15.04 -7.39
N GLY A 254 8.34 -15.48 -7.61
CA GLY A 254 8.62 -16.56 -8.54
C GLY A 254 8.02 -17.90 -8.08
N ALA A 255 8.17 -18.20 -6.78
CA ALA A 255 7.56 -19.38 -6.16
C ALA A 255 6.02 -19.34 -6.21
N LEU A 256 5.44 -18.16 -6.00
CA LEU A 256 4.00 -17.91 -6.06
C LEU A 256 3.43 -18.09 -7.46
N GLY A 257 4.15 -17.59 -8.47
CA GLY A 257 3.84 -17.80 -9.87
C GLY A 257 3.79 -19.27 -10.25
N LEU A 258 4.75 -20.06 -9.76
CA LEU A 258 4.81 -21.50 -9.97
C LEU A 258 3.67 -22.24 -9.25
N ALA A 259 3.39 -21.89 -8.00
CA ALA A 259 2.31 -22.47 -7.21
C ALA A 259 0.93 -22.26 -7.87
N ALA A 260 0.68 -21.05 -8.38
CA ALA A 260 -0.56 -20.76 -9.10
C ALA A 260 -0.65 -21.53 -10.44
N LYS A 261 0.45 -21.65 -11.19
CA LYS A 261 0.49 -22.48 -12.41
C LYS A 261 0.18 -23.94 -12.10
N GLN A 262 0.74 -24.47 -11.02
CA GLN A 262 0.47 -25.84 -10.58
C GLN A 262 -0.98 -26.02 -10.15
N ALA A 263 -1.54 -25.10 -9.35
CA ALA A 263 -2.93 -25.14 -8.95
C ALA A 263 -3.92 -25.08 -10.13
N MET A 264 -3.57 -24.36 -11.20
CA MET A 264 -4.34 -24.38 -12.45
C MET A 264 -4.25 -25.73 -13.16
N ALA A 265 -3.05 -26.33 -13.24
CA ALA A 265 -2.84 -27.64 -13.85
C ALA A 265 -3.57 -28.76 -13.09
N ASP A 266 -3.62 -28.66 -11.76
CA ASP A 266 -4.29 -29.60 -10.87
C ASP A 266 -5.82 -29.38 -10.80
N GLY A 267 -6.36 -28.40 -11.54
CA GLY A 267 -7.79 -28.09 -11.58
C GLY A 267 -8.34 -27.45 -10.29
N ARG A 268 -7.45 -27.06 -9.36
CA ARG A 268 -7.81 -26.42 -8.08
C ARG A 268 -8.21 -24.95 -8.24
N LEU A 269 -7.78 -24.32 -9.32
CA LEU A 269 -7.97 -22.89 -9.61
C LEU A 269 -8.42 -22.65 -11.05
N ASN A 270 -9.60 -22.06 -11.22
CA ASN A 270 -10.16 -21.71 -12.52
C ASN A 270 -9.83 -20.25 -12.90
N MET A 271 -8.88 -20.05 -13.81
CA MET A 271 -8.49 -18.72 -14.26
C MET A 271 -9.44 -18.18 -15.34
N LEU A 272 -9.97 -16.98 -15.13
CA LEU A 272 -10.86 -16.26 -16.06
C LEU A 272 -10.16 -14.98 -16.53
N ALA A 273 -9.42 -15.05 -17.64
CA ALA A 273 -8.66 -13.92 -18.17
C ALA A 273 -9.46 -13.12 -19.21
N ALA A 274 -9.18 -11.81 -19.31
CA ALA A 274 -10.01 -10.87 -20.08
C ALA A 274 -11.49 -10.94 -19.67
N PHE A 275 -11.72 -10.95 -18.35
CA PHE A 275 -13.03 -11.04 -17.73
C PHE A 275 -13.53 -9.66 -17.30
N ALA A 276 -14.78 -9.35 -17.63
CA ALA A 276 -15.46 -8.12 -17.24
C ALA A 276 -16.89 -8.45 -16.81
N VAL A 277 -17.25 -8.14 -15.56
CA VAL A 277 -18.63 -8.30 -15.08
C VAL A 277 -19.50 -7.19 -15.68
N ASN A 278 -20.66 -7.58 -16.19
CA ASN A 278 -21.66 -6.66 -16.72
C ASN A 278 -22.80 -6.45 -15.72
N ARG A 279 -23.18 -7.49 -14.96
CA ARG A 279 -24.27 -7.47 -13.97
C ARG A 279 -24.10 -8.59 -12.95
N ILE A 280 -24.63 -8.36 -11.74
CA ILE A 280 -24.81 -9.37 -10.71
C ILE A 280 -26.30 -9.49 -10.37
N GLU A 281 -26.84 -10.70 -10.39
CA GLU A 281 -28.22 -10.98 -9.95
C GLU A 281 -28.18 -11.88 -8.71
N MET A 282 -29.02 -11.56 -7.71
CA MET A 282 -29.17 -12.41 -6.53
C MET A 282 -30.13 -13.54 -6.86
N GLU A 283 -29.70 -14.77 -6.62
CA GLU A 283 -30.53 -15.97 -6.70
C GLU A 283 -30.80 -16.53 -5.30
N SER A 284 -31.71 -17.49 -5.19
CA SER A 284 -32.10 -18.07 -3.88
C SER A 284 -30.93 -18.63 -3.10
N GLU A 285 -29.94 -19.23 -3.77
CA GLU A 285 -28.79 -19.90 -3.13
C GLU A 285 -27.43 -19.22 -3.41
N GLY A 286 -27.38 -18.17 -4.25
CA GLY A 286 -26.11 -17.61 -4.70
C GLY A 286 -26.23 -16.32 -5.50
N LEU A 287 -25.29 -16.14 -6.41
CA LEU A 287 -25.16 -15.01 -7.32
C LEU A 287 -25.01 -15.54 -8.75
N ALA A 288 -25.81 -15.02 -9.65
CA ALA A 288 -25.57 -15.14 -11.08
C ALA A 288 -24.74 -13.94 -11.55
N VAL A 289 -23.57 -14.22 -12.11
CA VAL A 289 -22.63 -13.20 -12.64
C VAL A 289 -22.71 -13.24 -14.15
N ASP A 290 -23.31 -12.22 -14.74
CA ASP A 290 -23.28 -12.00 -16.18
C ASP A 290 -22.04 -11.18 -16.53
N ALA A 291 -21.21 -11.74 -17.40
CA ALA A 291 -19.91 -11.20 -17.73
C ALA A 291 -19.59 -11.35 -19.22
N SER A 292 -18.50 -10.71 -19.61
CA SER A 292 -17.83 -10.91 -20.89
C SER A 292 -16.50 -11.59 -20.60
N LEU A 293 -16.26 -12.74 -21.23
CA LEU A 293 -14.98 -13.46 -21.15
C LEU A 293 -14.33 -13.46 -22.54
N ALA A 294 -13.15 -12.83 -22.65
CA ALA A 294 -12.46 -12.65 -23.93
C ALA A 294 -13.37 -12.06 -25.04
N GLY A 295 -14.25 -11.13 -24.67
CA GLY A 295 -15.18 -10.46 -25.57
C GLY A 295 -16.44 -11.25 -25.93
N LYS A 296 -16.65 -12.45 -25.36
CA LYS A 296 -17.86 -13.25 -25.57
C LYS A 296 -18.76 -13.23 -24.33
N PRO A 297 -20.10 -13.31 -24.48
CA PRO A 297 -20.99 -13.49 -23.36
C PRO A 297 -20.62 -14.72 -22.53
N PHE A 298 -20.63 -14.57 -21.22
CA PHE A 298 -20.30 -15.61 -20.26
C PHE A 298 -21.14 -15.41 -19.00
N SER A 299 -21.68 -16.50 -18.46
CA SER A 299 -22.41 -16.46 -17.19
C SER A 299 -21.80 -17.46 -16.22
N LEU A 300 -21.71 -17.07 -14.95
CA LEU A 300 -21.12 -17.87 -13.89
C LEU A 300 -21.98 -17.79 -12.64
N ALA A 301 -22.35 -18.94 -12.08
CA ALA A 301 -23.02 -19.01 -10.79
C ALA A 301 -21.99 -19.21 -9.67
N VAL A 302 -21.99 -18.32 -8.68
CA VAL A 302 -21.09 -18.36 -7.52
C VAL A 302 -21.83 -18.07 -6.23
N ASP A 303 -21.26 -18.41 -5.09
CA ASP A 303 -21.89 -18.16 -3.79
C ASP A 303 -21.35 -16.88 -3.13
N ARG A 304 -20.07 -16.54 -3.41
CA ARG A 304 -19.35 -15.39 -2.89
C ARG A 304 -18.47 -14.73 -3.95
N ILE A 305 -18.28 -13.42 -3.83
CA ILE A 305 -17.32 -12.65 -4.63
C ILE A 305 -16.34 -11.96 -3.69
N VAL A 306 -15.05 -11.99 -4.02
CA VAL A 306 -14.01 -11.20 -3.36
C VAL A 306 -13.41 -10.22 -4.36
N VAL A 307 -13.52 -8.92 -4.06
CA VAL A 307 -13.11 -7.83 -4.94
C VAL A 307 -11.82 -7.21 -4.42
N THR A 308 -10.78 -7.29 -5.23
CA THR A 308 -9.40 -6.82 -4.93
C THR A 308 -8.91 -5.84 -6.00
N THR A 309 -9.82 -4.99 -6.48
CA THR A 309 -9.58 -4.01 -7.56
C THR A 309 -8.96 -2.69 -7.07
N GLY A 310 -8.43 -2.67 -5.84
CA GLY A 310 -7.80 -1.51 -5.21
C GLY A 310 -8.79 -0.58 -4.51
N PHE A 311 -8.27 0.57 -4.07
CA PHE A 311 -9.00 1.58 -3.29
C PHE A 311 -8.71 2.98 -3.84
N ARG A 312 -9.50 3.96 -3.41
CA ARG A 312 -9.35 5.37 -3.80
C ARG A 312 -9.47 6.31 -2.60
N PRO A 313 -8.92 7.54 -2.66
CA PRO A 313 -9.08 8.53 -1.60
C PRO A 313 -10.55 8.91 -1.41
N ASP A 314 -10.97 9.17 -0.17
CA ASP A 314 -12.20 9.92 0.10
C ASP A 314 -11.86 11.40 0.35
N LEU A 315 -12.42 12.28 -0.48
CA LEU A 315 -12.20 13.71 -0.46
C LEU A 315 -13.47 14.49 -0.08
N SER A 316 -14.56 13.79 0.24
CA SER A 316 -15.88 14.38 0.45
C SER A 316 -15.90 15.44 1.56
N PHE A 317 -15.16 15.21 2.65
CA PHE A 317 -15.05 16.15 3.78
C PHE A 317 -14.12 17.35 3.51
N LEU A 318 -13.46 17.41 2.35
CA LEU A 318 -12.52 18.47 1.96
C LEU A 318 -13.16 19.51 1.01
N GLY A 319 -14.48 19.51 0.86
CA GLY A 319 -15.19 20.40 -0.07
C GLY A 319 -14.79 21.87 0.06
N GLU A 320 -14.61 22.37 1.28
CA GLU A 320 -14.24 23.75 1.58
C GLU A 320 -12.71 24.01 1.61
N ILE A 321 -11.89 23.00 1.35
CA ILE A 321 -10.43 23.11 1.31
C ILE A 321 -9.95 23.26 -0.13
N ARG A 322 -8.95 24.15 -0.32
CA ARG A 322 -8.29 24.36 -1.62
C ARG A 322 -7.21 23.31 -1.84
N ILE A 323 -7.59 22.16 -2.40
CA ILE A 323 -6.67 21.09 -2.82
C ILE A 323 -6.40 21.17 -4.33
N ALA A 324 -5.24 20.66 -4.74
CA ALA A 324 -4.88 20.46 -6.14
C ALA A 324 -4.59 18.97 -6.36
N LEU A 325 -5.12 18.42 -7.45
CA LEU A 325 -5.03 17.00 -7.78
C LEU A 325 -4.69 16.84 -9.26
N ASP A 326 -3.81 15.90 -9.55
CA ASP A 326 -3.59 15.37 -10.89
C ASP A 326 -4.89 14.72 -11.42
N PRO A 327 -5.27 14.96 -12.68
CA PRO A 327 -6.55 14.50 -13.23
C PRO A 327 -6.66 12.98 -13.39
N ALA A 328 -5.55 12.25 -13.48
CA ALA A 328 -5.55 10.80 -13.70
C ALA A 328 -5.24 10.04 -12.41
N VAL A 329 -4.17 10.42 -11.73
CA VAL A 329 -3.69 9.73 -10.52
C VAL A 329 -4.49 10.16 -9.29
N GLU A 330 -5.10 11.36 -9.28
CA GLU A 330 -5.76 11.96 -8.12
C GLU A 330 -4.81 12.15 -6.92
N ALA A 331 -3.53 12.44 -7.21
CA ALA A 331 -2.47 12.76 -6.25
C ALA A 331 -2.06 14.24 -6.35
N PRO A 332 -1.31 14.81 -5.38
CA PRO A 332 -0.72 16.14 -5.55
C PRO A 332 0.06 16.26 -6.88
N PRO A 333 -0.11 17.34 -7.67
CA PRO A 333 0.47 17.43 -9.02
C PRO A 333 1.99 17.29 -9.09
N ALA A 334 2.72 17.71 -8.04
CA ALA A 334 4.16 17.54 -7.96
C ALA A 334 4.58 16.09 -7.68
N LEU A 335 3.73 15.32 -6.98
CA LEU A 335 3.97 13.93 -6.67
C LEU A 335 3.54 12.99 -7.82
N ALA A 336 2.45 13.30 -8.52
CA ALA A 336 1.84 12.38 -9.49
C ALA A 336 2.81 11.82 -10.55
N PRO A 337 3.70 12.62 -11.17
CA PRO A 337 4.67 12.08 -12.15
C PRO A 337 5.68 11.10 -11.54
N LEU A 338 5.90 11.13 -10.23
CA LEU A 338 6.87 10.28 -9.53
C LEU A 338 6.30 8.91 -9.14
N ILE A 339 4.97 8.76 -9.17
CA ILE A 339 4.24 7.60 -8.66
C ILE A 339 3.26 6.99 -9.65
N ASP A 340 3.15 7.54 -10.86
CA ASP A 340 2.23 7.06 -11.88
C ASP A 340 2.50 5.56 -12.17
N PRO A 341 1.50 4.68 -11.97
CA PRO A 341 1.66 3.24 -12.16
C PRO A 341 1.95 2.81 -13.59
N ASN A 342 1.78 3.69 -14.58
CA ASN A 342 2.17 3.43 -15.97
C ASN A 342 3.70 3.48 -16.17
N PHE A 343 4.42 4.20 -15.30
CA PHE A 343 5.87 4.45 -15.44
C PHE A 343 6.69 3.91 -14.27
N HIS A 344 6.10 3.75 -13.09
CA HIS A 344 6.80 3.42 -11.85
C HIS A 344 6.29 2.15 -11.17
N SER A 345 7.19 1.49 -10.45
CA SER A 345 6.92 0.37 -9.54
C SER A 345 7.36 0.73 -8.11
N CYS A 346 7.02 -0.10 -7.11
CA CYS A 346 7.32 0.17 -5.69
C CYS A 346 8.81 0.48 -5.40
N GLY A 347 9.76 -0.08 -6.17
CA GLY A 347 11.20 0.15 -5.98
C GLY A 347 11.77 1.37 -6.69
N THR A 348 11.01 2.00 -7.59
CA THR A 348 11.49 3.12 -8.43
C THR A 348 10.98 4.48 -7.98
N VAL A 349 10.12 4.53 -6.96
CA VAL A 349 9.55 5.77 -6.45
C VAL A 349 10.57 6.48 -5.55
N PRO A 350 11.00 7.71 -5.87
CA PRO A 350 11.90 8.45 -5.01
C PRO A 350 11.20 8.83 -3.70
N ALA A 351 11.97 8.90 -2.62
CA ALA A 351 11.48 9.47 -1.37
C ALA A 351 11.11 10.96 -1.58
N HIS A 352 10.03 11.38 -0.94
CA HIS A 352 9.42 12.70 -1.15
C HIS A 352 8.78 13.19 0.15
N GLY A 353 8.59 14.50 0.23
CA GLY A 353 8.14 15.20 1.43
C GLY A 353 7.24 16.39 1.11
N ILE A 354 7.22 17.38 2.00
CA ILE A 354 6.31 18.53 1.94
C ILE A 354 6.33 19.25 0.59
N ARG A 355 7.49 19.31 -0.09
CA ARG A 355 7.64 19.96 -1.40
C ARG A 355 6.70 19.34 -2.44
N ASP A 356 6.56 18.03 -2.42
CA ASP A 356 5.80 17.27 -3.41
C ASP A 356 4.34 17.03 -2.95
N LEU A 357 4.05 17.26 -1.66
CA LEU A 357 2.74 17.07 -1.03
C LEU A 357 1.94 18.37 -0.82
N ALA A 358 2.52 19.52 -1.15
CA ALA A 358 1.91 20.82 -0.91
C ALA A 358 0.59 20.99 -1.69
N HIS A 359 -0.39 21.60 -1.03
CA HIS A 359 -1.65 22.01 -1.64
C HIS A 359 -1.80 23.54 -1.64
N PRO A 360 -2.71 24.09 -2.46
CA PRO A 360 -3.00 25.53 -2.45
C PRO A 360 -3.49 26.07 -1.09
N GLU A 361 -4.05 25.23 -0.22
CA GLU A 361 -4.42 25.58 1.15
C GLU A 361 -3.21 25.49 2.10
N PRO A 362 -2.67 26.60 2.62
CA PRO A 362 -1.46 26.57 3.47
C PRO A 362 -1.70 25.83 4.79
N GLY A 363 -0.75 25.02 5.25
CA GLY A 363 -0.90 24.27 6.51
C GLY A 363 -1.91 23.11 6.45
N PHE A 364 -2.43 22.78 5.26
CA PHE A 364 -3.14 21.53 4.99
C PHE A 364 -2.28 20.62 4.12
N THR A 365 -2.18 19.35 4.48
CA THR A 365 -1.43 18.34 3.72
C THR A 365 -2.20 17.03 3.68
N ILE A 366 -2.13 16.33 2.54
CA ILE A 366 -2.57 14.93 2.42
C ILE A 366 -1.30 14.08 2.43
N VAL A 367 -1.26 13.07 3.29
CA VAL A 367 -0.10 12.19 3.49
C VAL A 367 -0.51 10.72 3.43
N GLY A 368 0.48 9.83 3.48
CA GLY A 368 0.31 8.40 3.46
C GLY A 368 -0.25 7.90 2.13
N SER A 369 -0.91 6.73 2.17
CA SER A 369 -1.51 6.13 0.97
C SER A 369 -2.58 7.01 0.31
N LYS A 370 -3.18 7.95 1.05
CA LYS A 370 -4.15 8.90 0.49
C LYS A 370 -3.50 9.88 -0.50
N SER A 371 -2.26 10.30 -0.21
CA SER A 371 -1.50 11.20 -1.10
C SER A 371 -1.15 10.56 -2.45
N TYR A 372 -1.17 9.23 -2.52
CA TYR A 372 -0.88 8.49 -3.74
C TYR A 372 -2.06 8.39 -4.70
N GLY A 373 -3.25 8.87 -4.31
CA GLY A 373 -4.42 8.82 -5.16
C GLY A 373 -4.75 7.37 -5.54
N ARG A 374 -4.60 7.06 -6.83
CA ARG A 374 -4.84 5.75 -7.44
C ARG A 374 -3.58 4.90 -7.61
N ALA A 375 -2.40 5.42 -7.29
CA ALA A 375 -1.16 4.67 -7.40
C ALA A 375 -1.08 3.58 -6.30
N PRO A 376 -0.83 2.31 -6.65
CA PRO A 376 -0.86 1.19 -5.71
C PRO A 376 0.49 0.93 -5.01
N THR A 377 1.50 1.76 -5.23
CA THR A 377 2.92 1.50 -4.90
C THR A 377 3.37 2.09 -3.57
N PHE A 378 2.43 2.33 -2.64
CA PHE A 378 2.71 2.98 -1.37
C PHE A 378 3.40 2.05 -0.36
N LEU A 379 4.42 2.57 0.35
CA LEU A 379 5.12 1.88 1.43
C LEU A 379 5.01 2.69 2.73
N MET A 380 4.90 2.01 3.88
CA MET A 380 4.87 2.67 5.20
C MET A 380 6.10 3.54 5.43
N ALA A 381 7.29 3.05 5.07
CA ALA A 381 8.54 3.80 5.16
C ALA A 381 8.49 5.14 4.41
N THR A 382 7.86 5.16 3.22
CA THR A 382 7.64 6.41 2.48
C THR A 382 6.72 7.35 3.25
N GLY A 383 5.61 6.82 3.80
CA GLY A 383 4.72 7.61 4.66
C GLY A 383 5.39 8.23 5.87
N TYR A 384 6.32 7.52 6.51
CA TYR A 384 7.11 8.02 7.64
C TYR A 384 8.01 9.19 7.23
N GLU A 385 8.64 9.09 6.06
CA GLU A 385 9.43 10.20 5.51
C GLU A 385 8.56 11.42 5.15
N GLN A 386 7.37 11.19 4.59
CA GLN A 386 6.42 12.26 4.31
C GLN A 386 6.07 13.04 5.58
N VAL A 387 5.67 12.35 6.67
CA VAL A 387 5.23 13.04 7.89
C VAL A 387 6.39 13.67 8.65
N ARG A 388 7.59 13.10 8.62
CA ARG A 388 8.80 13.74 9.14
C ARG A 388 9.02 15.10 8.48
N SER A 389 8.97 15.14 7.15
CA SER A 389 9.15 16.34 6.34
C SER A 389 8.03 17.37 6.59
N VAL A 390 6.77 16.94 6.59
CA VAL A 390 5.59 17.79 6.83
C VAL A 390 5.61 18.41 8.23
N VAL A 391 5.91 17.62 9.26
CA VAL A 391 5.95 18.12 10.65
C VAL A 391 7.12 19.09 10.86
N ALA A 392 8.26 18.87 10.21
CA ALA A 392 9.36 19.85 10.24
C ALA A 392 8.93 21.20 9.64
N ASP A 393 8.19 21.20 8.53
CA ASP A 393 7.67 22.43 7.91
C ASP A 393 6.68 23.15 8.82
N ILE A 394 5.74 22.41 9.42
CA ILE A 394 4.76 22.94 10.40
C ILE A 394 5.45 23.53 11.64
N ALA A 395 6.61 22.98 12.03
CA ALA A 395 7.42 23.49 13.12
C ALA A 395 8.26 24.73 12.75
N GLY A 396 8.24 25.17 11.49
CA GLY A 396 9.04 26.29 10.97
C GLY A 396 10.48 25.91 10.58
N ASP A 397 10.82 24.61 10.60
CA ASP A 397 12.13 24.08 10.24
C ASP A 397 12.16 23.69 8.75
N HIS A 398 12.09 24.71 7.90
CA HIS A 398 12.00 24.53 6.45
C HIS A 398 13.25 23.90 5.83
N VAL A 399 14.39 23.92 6.52
CA VAL A 399 15.62 23.25 6.07
C VAL A 399 15.46 21.75 6.26
N ALA A 400 15.16 21.29 7.48
CA ALA A 400 14.95 19.86 7.73
C ALA A 400 13.74 19.30 6.96
N ALA A 401 12.73 20.13 6.69
CA ALA A 401 11.58 19.76 5.88
C ALA A 401 11.96 19.41 4.43
N ARG A 402 12.99 20.03 3.87
CA ARG A 402 13.42 19.82 2.47
C ARG A 402 14.46 18.72 2.30
N GLU A 403 15.06 18.25 3.40
CA GLU A 403 15.93 17.09 3.38
C GLU A 403 15.13 15.83 3.04
N VAL A 404 15.76 14.87 2.37
CA VAL A 404 15.25 13.51 2.20
C VAL A 404 16.12 12.59 3.04
N ARG A 405 15.53 11.95 4.05
CA ARG A 405 16.27 11.10 5.01
C ARG A 405 16.01 9.61 4.84
N LEU A 406 15.03 9.24 4.02
CA LEU A 406 14.74 7.85 3.70
C LEU A 406 15.77 7.30 2.72
N VAL A 407 16.45 6.23 3.15
CA VAL A 407 17.32 5.42 2.28
C VAL A 407 16.68 4.05 2.15
N LEU A 408 16.23 3.72 0.94
CA LEU A 408 15.77 2.38 0.60
C LEU A 408 16.93 1.63 -0.08
N PRO A 409 17.10 0.32 0.17
CA PRO A 409 18.08 -0.47 -0.57
C PRO A 409 17.73 -0.50 -2.07
N GLU A 410 18.74 -0.61 -2.93
CA GLU A 410 18.56 -0.67 -4.40
C GLU A 410 17.70 -1.87 -4.84
N THR A 411 17.65 -2.93 -4.04
CA THR A 411 16.80 -4.12 -4.23
C THR A 411 15.34 -3.93 -3.79
N GLY A 412 14.99 -2.74 -3.30
CA GLY A 412 13.68 -2.44 -2.73
C GLY A 412 13.47 -3.01 -1.33
N VAL A 413 12.38 -2.59 -0.69
CA VAL A 413 12.03 -2.91 0.72
C VAL A 413 11.50 -4.34 0.88
N CYS A 414 11.37 -5.05 -0.22
CA CYS A 414 10.76 -6.36 -0.32
C CYS A 414 11.74 -7.51 -0.01
N SER A 415 13.01 -7.24 0.26
CA SER A 415 14.03 -8.27 0.47
C SER A 415 14.05 -8.69 1.95
N ALA A 416 13.42 -9.82 2.27
CA ALA A 416 13.85 -10.62 3.41
C ALA A 416 14.76 -11.73 2.86
N ASP A 417 16.03 -11.75 3.28
CA ASP A 417 16.86 -12.94 3.12
C ASP A 417 16.27 -14.03 4.01
N VAL A 418 15.38 -14.85 3.45
CA VAL A 418 14.93 -16.05 4.12
C VAL A 418 16.15 -16.97 4.19
N VAL A 419 16.71 -17.10 5.38
CA VAL A 419 17.71 -18.14 5.68
C VAL A 419 16.95 -19.47 5.69
N THR A 420 16.65 -20.00 4.50
CA THR A 420 16.36 -21.42 4.37
C THR A 420 17.69 -22.13 4.51
N GLY A 421 17.89 -22.80 5.65
CA GLY A 421 18.93 -23.79 5.81
C GLY A 421 18.70 -24.93 4.83
N SER A 422 19.22 -24.78 3.62
CA SER A 422 19.43 -25.83 2.65
C SER A 422 20.67 -25.45 1.86
N ASP A 423 21.74 -26.20 2.06
CA ASP A 423 22.91 -26.17 1.20
C ASP A 423 22.45 -26.35 -0.25
N SER A 424 22.36 -25.24 -0.99
CA SER A 424 22.22 -25.30 -2.43
C SER A 424 23.59 -25.65 -2.98
N GLU A 425 23.83 -26.95 -3.16
CA GLU A 425 24.86 -27.45 -4.06
C GLU A 425 24.57 -26.93 -5.47
N GLY A 426 25.02 -25.70 -5.75
CA GLY A 426 25.14 -25.18 -7.09
C GLY A 426 26.21 -26.00 -7.81
N CYS A 427 25.82 -26.57 -8.95
CA CYS A 427 26.57 -27.51 -9.81
C CYS A 427 28.06 -27.19 -10.10
N CYS A 428 28.56 -25.99 -9.77
CA CYS A 428 29.92 -25.56 -10.07
C CYS A 428 30.61 -24.70 -8.98
N GLY A 429 30.23 -24.84 -7.70
CA GLY A 429 30.98 -24.24 -6.57
C GLY A 429 30.91 -22.70 -6.41
N GLY A 430 30.13 -21.99 -7.25
CA GLY A 430 29.93 -20.55 -7.16
C GLY A 430 30.43 -19.75 -8.37
N PRO A 431 30.15 -18.43 -8.42
CA PRO A 431 30.49 -17.57 -9.55
C PRO A 431 32.01 -17.44 -9.75
N ALA A 432 32.45 -17.21 -10.99
CA ALA A 432 33.87 -17.04 -11.30
C ALA A 432 34.46 -15.80 -10.60
N PRO A 433 35.72 -15.87 -10.13
CA PRO A 433 36.44 -14.71 -9.62
C PRO A 433 36.52 -13.60 -10.68
N ALA A 434 36.40 -12.34 -10.25
CA ALA A 434 36.52 -11.20 -11.15
C ALA A 434 37.89 -11.19 -11.85
N ASN A 435 37.88 -10.90 -13.16
CA ASN A 435 39.06 -10.80 -14.04
C ASN A 435 39.73 -12.12 -14.45
N VAL A 436 39.01 -13.25 -14.37
CA VAL A 436 39.46 -14.54 -14.94
C VAL A 436 38.52 -14.92 -16.08
N ASP A 437 39.07 -15.39 -17.20
CA ASP A 437 38.28 -15.90 -18.32
C ASP A 437 37.76 -17.31 -17.99
N ALA A 438 36.77 -17.38 -17.10
CA ALA A 438 36.15 -18.59 -16.60
C ALA A 438 34.65 -18.39 -16.33
N CYS A 439 33.85 -19.44 -16.47
CA CYS A 439 32.39 -19.33 -16.24
C CYS A 439 31.99 -19.53 -14.76
N CYS A 440 32.80 -20.28 -14.00
CA CYS A 440 32.61 -20.58 -12.58
C CYS A 440 33.96 -20.76 -11.88
N ILE A 441 33.95 -20.92 -10.55
CA ILE A 441 35.18 -21.07 -9.77
C ILE A 441 35.92 -22.37 -10.08
N GLU A 442 35.20 -23.46 -10.35
CA GLU A 442 35.81 -24.73 -10.76
C GLU A 442 36.45 -24.66 -12.15
N ASP A 443 35.88 -23.89 -13.08
CA ASP A 443 36.48 -23.64 -14.40
C ASP A 443 37.76 -22.79 -14.27
N ALA A 444 37.77 -21.83 -13.35
CA ALA A 444 38.96 -21.05 -13.04
C ALA A 444 40.08 -21.94 -12.46
N ASP A 445 39.74 -22.83 -11.52
CA ASP A 445 40.68 -23.77 -10.91
C ASP A 445 41.20 -24.83 -11.89
N ALA A 446 40.34 -25.33 -12.79
CA ALA A 446 40.72 -26.28 -13.84
C ALA A 446 41.71 -25.63 -14.83
N LYS A 447 41.44 -24.39 -15.26
CA LYS A 447 42.34 -23.63 -16.14
C LYS A 447 43.66 -23.28 -15.46
N ALA A 448 43.64 -22.93 -14.17
CA ALA A 448 44.86 -22.68 -13.40
C ALA A 448 45.75 -23.94 -13.29
N LYS A 449 45.16 -25.13 -13.35
CA LYS A 449 45.87 -26.43 -13.32
C LYS A 449 46.22 -26.97 -14.72
N GLY A 450 45.95 -26.22 -15.79
CA GLY A 450 46.28 -26.59 -17.17
C GLY A 450 45.33 -27.60 -17.83
N ALA A 451 44.14 -27.84 -17.25
CA ALA A 451 43.12 -28.68 -17.86
C ALA A 451 42.24 -27.88 -18.84
N SER A 452 41.59 -28.57 -19.79
CA SER A 452 40.57 -27.96 -20.65
C SER A 452 39.35 -27.56 -19.81
N GLY A 453 39.03 -26.27 -19.78
CA GLY A 453 37.87 -25.74 -19.05
C GLY A 453 36.51 -26.21 -19.57
N CYS A 454 35.43 -25.80 -18.89
CA CYS A 454 34.08 -26.36 -19.03
C CYS A 454 33.32 -26.01 -20.34
N GLY A 455 33.98 -25.38 -21.32
CA GLY A 455 33.46 -25.24 -22.69
C GLY A 455 32.24 -24.30 -22.89
N CYS A 456 31.88 -23.47 -21.90
CA CYS A 456 30.75 -22.56 -22.02
C CYS A 456 31.05 -21.39 -22.99
N ALA A 457 30.26 -21.24 -24.05
CA ALA A 457 30.46 -20.23 -25.09
C ALA A 457 30.14 -18.80 -24.60
N THR A 458 31.11 -17.89 -24.65
CA THR A 458 30.98 -16.47 -24.25
C THR A 458 30.63 -15.58 -25.45
N GLY A 459 29.46 -14.93 -25.45
CA GLY A 459 29.13 -13.82 -26.34
C GLY A 459 29.09 -12.50 -25.59
N ARG A 460 30.13 -11.66 -25.72
CA ARG A 460 30.12 -10.25 -25.26
C ARG A 460 29.79 -9.31 -26.43
N PRO A 461 28.87 -8.34 -26.31
CA PRO A 461 28.82 -7.19 -27.21
C PRO A 461 29.79 -6.09 -26.75
N SER A 462 30.52 -5.52 -27.69
CA SER A 462 31.51 -4.44 -27.53
C SER A 462 30.86 -3.05 -27.38
N VAL A 463 31.40 -2.24 -26.47
CA VAL A 463 31.09 -0.81 -26.29
C VAL A 463 31.89 0.02 -27.30
N GLY A 464 31.22 0.91 -28.05
CA GLY A 464 31.81 1.91 -28.94
C GLY A 464 31.35 3.33 -28.57
N ALA A 465 32.30 4.27 -28.55
CA ALA A 465 32.14 5.64 -28.06
C ALA A 465 32.06 6.71 -29.18
N LYS A 466 31.49 7.88 -28.83
CA LYS A 466 31.41 9.20 -29.55
C LYS A 466 30.37 9.26 -30.69
N ALA A 467 29.69 10.37 -31.02
CA ALA A 467 29.93 11.81 -30.83
C ALA A 467 28.61 12.61 -30.85
N THR A 468 28.74 13.89 -30.48
CA THR A 468 27.81 15.04 -30.56
C THR A 468 27.09 15.24 -31.90
N GLU A 469 25.81 15.65 -31.87
CA GLU A 469 25.28 16.78 -32.66
C GLU A 469 23.84 17.16 -32.24
N ALA A 470 23.55 18.45 -32.31
CA ALA A 470 22.26 19.06 -31.98
C ALA A 470 21.45 19.31 -33.26
N VAL A 471 20.15 19.02 -33.28
CA VAL A 471 19.15 19.65 -34.17
C VAL A 471 17.77 19.65 -33.51
N ARG A 472 17.13 20.83 -33.50
CA ARG A 472 15.72 21.12 -33.18
C ARG A 472 14.78 20.60 -34.28
N ALA A 473 13.53 20.24 -33.95
CA ALA A 473 12.29 20.82 -34.52
C ALA A 473 11.05 19.92 -34.28
N ASP A 474 10.00 20.57 -33.78
CA ASP A 474 8.57 20.41 -34.07
C ASP A 474 7.86 19.05 -33.89
N ALA A 475 7.11 18.94 -32.79
CA ALA A 475 5.63 18.93 -32.78
C ALA A 475 5.11 19.12 -31.33
#